data_AF-A0AAN7H086-F1
#
_entry.id   AF-A0AAN7H086-F1
#
_cell.length_a   1.000
_cell.length_b   1.000
_cell.length_c   1.000
_cell.angle_alpha   90.00
_cell.angle_beta   90.00
_cell.angle_gamma   90.00
#
_symmetry.space_group_name_H-M   'P 1'
#
loop_
_entity.id
_entity.type
_entity.pdbx_description
1 polymer ?
#
loop_
_entity_poly.entity_id
_entity_poly.type
_entity_poly.pdbx_seq_one_letter_code
_entity_poly.pdbx_strand_id
1 'polypeptide(L)'
;MPPPTESQILTSYLLLPAQLPSIISLQEFTSLFPKSIQSSCPQQIRSLYRDFQSQRNSLIDQVTESIADETKKSKAIRRHVLKAHHSAQEEQDDELEIERMLGSVPKSQTPKHSLETIIPGLEDAINELESQLQLHKEEEAALLAQLKQTVGTMSDLRYGRLANPKLPGEILEGLADLQETCKEK
;
A
#
# COMPACT_ATOMS: atom_id res chain seq x y z
N MET A 1 -30.62 11.16 -9.96
CA MET A 1 -29.94 10.10 -9.16
C MET A 1 -28.74 10.72 -8.48
N PRO A 2 -28.45 10.38 -7.21
CA PRO A 2 -27.23 10.83 -6.56
C PRO A 2 -25.99 10.29 -7.30
N PRO A 3 -24.86 11.02 -7.30
CA PRO A 3 -23.62 10.54 -7.89
C PRO A 3 -23.13 9.29 -7.13
N PRO A 4 -22.48 8.33 -7.83
CA PRO A 4 -22.02 7.11 -7.20
C PRO A 4 -20.96 7.40 -6.14
N THR A 5 -21.01 6.67 -5.03
CA THR A 5 -20.01 6.78 -3.97
C THR A 5 -18.69 6.16 -4.44
N GLU A 6 -17.56 6.65 -3.96
CA GLU A 6 -16.23 6.10 -4.24
C GLU A 6 -16.14 4.58 -4.05
N SER A 7 -16.67 4.06 -2.95
CA SER A 7 -16.76 2.61 -2.71
C SER A 7 -17.55 1.86 -3.79
N GLN A 8 -18.63 2.45 -4.31
CA GLN A 8 -19.42 1.85 -5.40
C GLN A 8 -18.62 1.86 -6.71
N ILE A 9 -17.87 2.93 -7.00
CA ILE A 9 -17.01 3.03 -8.18
C ILE A 9 -15.91 1.97 -8.11
N LEU A 10 -15.19 1.91 -6.98
CA LEU A 10 -14.08 0.98 -6.78
C LEU A 10 -14.55 -0.48 -6.82
N THR A 11 -15.66 -0.80 -6.14
CA THR A 11 -16.24 -2.15 -6.15
C THR A 11 -16.68 -2.55 -7.57
N SER A 12 -17.36 -1.64 -8.27
CA SER A 12 -17.85 -1.92 -9.62
C SER A 12 -16.71 -2.15 -10.60
N TYR A 13 -15.65 -1.34 -10.51
CA TYR A 13 -14.54 -1.39 -11.45
C TYR A 13 -13.55 -2.54 -11.14
N LEU A 14 -13.28 -2.80 -9.86
CA LEU A 14 -12.22 -3.70 -9.43
C LEU A 14 -12.71 -5.10 -9.05
N LEU A 15 -13.95 -5.27 -8.57
CA LEU A 15 -14.43 -6.55 -8.03
C LEU A 15 -15.40 -7.28 -8.96
N LEU A 16 -16.36 -6.57 -9.57
CA LEU A 16 -17.35 -7.21 -10.47
C LEU A 16 -16.71 -7.96 -11.67
N PRO A 17 -15.77 -7.37 -12.44
CA PRO A 17 -15.15 -8.09 -13.54
C PRO A 17 -14.06 -9.06 -13.08
N ALA A 18 -13.72 -9.09 -11.79
CA ALA A 18 -12.54 -9.78 -11.32
C ALA A 18 -12.73 -11.27 -11.07
N GLN A 19 -13.94 -11.83 -11.07
CA GLN A 19 -14.09 -13.27 -10.86
C GLN A 19 -13.46 -14.08 -12.00
N LEU A 20 -12.81 -15.22 -11.69
CA LEU A 20 -12.15 -16.05 -12.70
C LEU A 20 -13.07 -16.44 -13.88
N PRO A 21 -14.32 -16.88 -13.65
CA PRO A 21 -15.23 -17.24 -14.75
C PRO A 21 -15.59 -16.07 -15.67
N SER A 22 -15.49 -14.83 -15.19
CA SER A 22 -15.71 -13.62 -16.00
C SER A 22 -14.54 -13.33 -16.94
N ILE A 23 -13.35 -13.84 -16.63
CA ILE A 23 -12.12 -13.67 -17.41
C ILE A 23 -11.92 -14.84 -18.36
N ILE A 24 -12.07 -16.05 -17.85
CA ILE A 24 -11.95 -17.29 -18.61
C ILE A 24 -12.86 -18.35 -18.01
N SER A 25 -13.74 -18.91 -18.82
CA SER A 25 -14.59 -20.02 -18.39
C SER A 25 -13.77 -21.32 -18.26
N LEU A 26 -14.29 -22.31 -17.51
CA LEU A 26 -13.64 -23.62 -17.42
C LEU A 26 -13.44 -24.28 -18.80
N GLN A 27 -14.38 -24.07 -19.73
CA GLN A 27 -14.31 -24.63 -21.07
C GLN A 27 -13.19 -23.99 -21.89
N GLU A 28 -13.08 -22.66 -21.86
CA GLU A 28 -12.00 -21.93 -22.50
C GLU A 28 -10.64 -22.25 -21.86
N PHE A 29 -10.59 -22.36 -20.53
CA PHE A 29 -9.38 -22.78 -19.84
C PHE A 29 -8.94 -24.19 -20.26
N THR A 30 -9.89 -25.11 -20.41
CA THR A 30 -9.60 -26.48 -20.87
C THR A 30 -9.09 -26.50 -22.30
N SER A 31 -9.56 -25.59 -23.16
CA SER A 31 -9.14 -25.53 -24.57
C SER A 31 -7.70 -25.07 -24.75
N LEU A 32 -7.08 -24.44 -23.74
CA LEU A 32 -5.67 -24.06 -23.73
C LEU A 32 -4.71 -25.25 -23.64
N PHE A 33 -5.20 -26.43 -23.22
CA PHE A 33 -4.38 -27.63 -23.10
C PHE A 33 -4.39 -28.45 -24.41
N PRO A 34 -3.31 -29.19 -24.73
CA PRO A 34 -3.32 -30.14 -25.84
C PRO A 34 -4.43 -31.19 -25.72
N LYS A 35 -5.02 -31.60 -26.87
CA LYS A 35 -6.15 -32.56 -26.90
C LYS A 35 -5.85 -33.89 -26.21
N SER A 36 -4.61 -34.37 -26.24
CA SER A 36 -4.19 -35.57 -25.52
C SER A 36 -4.41 -35.46 -24.01
N ILE A 37 -4.07 -34.32 -23.41
CA ILE A 37 -4.20 -34.07 -21.97
C ILE A 37 -5.67 -33.82 -21.60
N GLN A 38 -6.44 -33.16 -22.47
CA GLN A 38 -7.87 -32.94 -22.26
C GLN A 38 -8.64 -34.28 -22.08
N SER A 39 -8.30 -35.29 -22.88
CA SER A 39 -8.92 -36.62 -22.80
C SER A 39 -8.37 -37.47 -21.67
N SER A 40 -7.05 -37.45 -21.45
CA SER A 40 -6.40 -38.30 -20.44
C SER A 40 -6.55 -37.79 -19.02
N CYS A 41 -6.60 -36.47 -18.81
CA CYS A 41 -6.52 -35.85 -17.49
C CYS A 41 -7.56 -34.74 -17.22
N PRO A 42 -8.85 -34.92 -17.56
CA PRO A 42 -9.87 -33.87 -17.39
C PRO A 42 -10.09 -33.45 -15.93
N GLN A 43 -9.87 -34.37 -14.97
CA GLN A 43 -10.03 -34.07 -13.54
C GLN A 43 -8.91 -33.17 -13.01
N GLN A 44 -7.68 -33.35 -13.49
CA GLN A 44 -6.54 -32.52 -13.09
C GLN A 44 -6.67 -31.10 -13.64
N ILE A 45 -7.20 -30.93 -14.85
CA ILE A 45 -7.49 -29.60 -15.42
C ILE A 45 -8.56 -28.88 -14.58
N ARG A 46 -9.59 -29.60 -14.12
CA ARG A 46 -10.62 -29.05 -13.25
C ARG A 46 -10.10 -28.67 -11.86
N SER A 47 -9.25 -29.50 -11.26
CA SER A 47 -8.64 -29.17 -9.97
C SER A 47 -7.76 -27.92 -10.09
N LEU A 48 -6.95 -27.84 -11.14
CA LEU A 48 -6.11 -26.66 -11.41
C LEU A 48 -6.94 -25.39 -11.60
N TYR A 49 -8.05 -25.47 -12.35
CA TYR A 49 -8.97 -24.33 -12.51
C TYR A 49 -9.58 -23.90 -11.17
N ARG A 50 -9.95 -24.86 -10.31
CA ARG A 50 -10.47 -24.59 -8.97
C ARG A 50 -9.41 -23.94 -8.07
N ASP A 51 -8.15 -24.35 -8.19
CA ASP A 51 -7.03 -23.76 -7.45
C ASP A 51 -6.77 -22.33 -7.90
N PHE A 52 -6.81 -22.05 -9.21
CA PHE A 52 -6.74 -20.67 -9.70
C PHE A 52 -7.93 -19.83 -9.23
N GLN A 53 -9.12 -20.42 -9.16
CA GLN A 53 -10.30 -19.74 -8.66
C GLN A 53 -10.15 -19.39 -7.17
N SER A 54 -9.59 -20.29 -6.35
CA SER A 54 -9.36 -20.04 -4.92
C SER A 54 -8.30 -18.97 -4.68
N GLN A 55 -7.15 -19.04 -5.39
CA GLN A 55 -6.10 -18.03 -5.32
C GLN A 55 -6.63 -16.65 -5.71
N ARG A 56 -7.42 -16.60 -6.79
CA ARG A 56 -8.00 -15.34 -7.26
C ARG A 56 -9.05 -14.78 -6.31
N ASN A 57 -9.90 -15.62 -5.73
CA ASN A 57 -10.85 -15.18 -4.71
C ASN A 57 -10.13 -14.60 -3.49
N SER A 58 -9.02 -15.22 -3.05
CA SER A 58 -8.21 -14.67 -1.96
C SER A 58 -7.65 -13.27 -2.29
N LEU A 59 -7.23 -13.03 -3.54
CA LEU A 59 -6.80 -11.71 -3.99
C LEU A 59 -7.97 -10.72 -4.03
N ILE A 60 -9.14 -11.13 -4.52
CA ILE A 60 -10.35 -10.31 -4.52
C ILE A 60 -10.72 -9.89 -3.09
N ASP A 61 -10.60 -10.80 -2.12
CA ASP A 61 -10.86 -10.50 -0.71
C ASP A 61 -9.87 -9.44 -0.18
N GLN A 62 -8.58 -9.56 -0.50
CA GLN A 62 -7.56 -8.56 -0.13
C GLN A 62 -7.84 -7.19 -0.76
N VAL A 63 -8.24 -7.15 -2.04
CA VAL A 63 -8.61 -5.90 -2.72
C VAL A 63 -9.88 -5.31 -2.09
N THR A 64 -10.83 -6.13 -1.67
CA THR A 64 -12.04 -5.69 -0.98
C THR A 64 -11.71 -5.01 0.35
N GLU A 65 -10.80 -5.60 1.13
CA GLU A 65 -10.29 -4.99 2.36
C GLU A 65 -9.55 -3.67 2.08
N SER A 66 -8.70 -3.66 1.05
CA SER A 66 -7.97 -2.46 0.62
C SER A 66 -8.91 -1.33 0.20
N ILE A 67 -10.00 -1.62 -0.51
CA ILE A 67 -11.03 -0.63 -0.87
C ILE A 67 -11.69 -0.04 0.37
N ALA A 68 -11.96 -0.86 1.39
CA ALA A 68 -12.55 -0.38 2.63
C ALA A 68 -11.62 0.59 3.37
N ASP A 69 -10.32 0.30 3.40
CA ASP A 69 -9.33 1.16 4.03
C ASP A 69 -9.06 2.44 3.23
N GLU A 70 -9.00 2.34 1.91
CA GLU A 70 -8.85 3.52 1.04
C GLU A 70 -10.06 4.44 1.18
N THR A 71 -11.28 3.90 1.25
CA THR A 71 -12.49 4.70 1.47
C THR A 71 -12.45 5.44 2.82
N LYS A 72 -11.82 4.88 3.86
CA LYS A 72 -11.63 5.56 5.16
C LYS A 72 -10.58 6.68 5.03
N LYS A 73 -9.45 6.41 4.37
CA LYS A 73 -8.38 7.38 4.12
C LYS A 73 -8.89 8.56 3.29
N SER A 74 -9.61 8.31 2.21
CA SER A 74 -10.23 9.34 1.36
C SER A 74 -11.14 10.27 2.15
N LYS A 75 -11.90 9.76 3.14
CA LYS A 75 -12.71 10.63 4.03
C LYS A 75 -11.84 11.52 4.90
N ALA A 76 -10.74 11.02 5.44
CA ALA A 76 -9.81 11.81 6.24
C ALA A 76 -9.12 12.90 5.39
N ILE A 77 -8.68 12.55 4.18
CA ILE A 77 -8.09 13.50 3.22
C ILE A 77 -9.10 14.58 2.84
N ARG A 78 -10.35 14.21 2.49
CA ARG A 78 -11.40 15.19 2.18
C ARG A 78 -11.67 16.14 3.35
N ARG A 79 -11.63 15.67 4.60
CA ARG A 79 -11.75 16.54 5.78
C ARG A 79 -10.56 17.49 5.92
N HIS A 80 -9.34 16.99 5.69
CA HIS A 80 -8.15 17.84 5.69
C HIS A 80 -8.20 18.91 4.58
N VAL A 81 -8.61 18.54 3.38
CA VAL A 81 -8.79 19.48 2.26
C VAL A 81 -9.86 20.51 2.58
N LEU A 82 -11.02 20.09 3.11
CA LEU A 82 -12.06 21.04 3.53
C LEU A 82 -11.58 21.95 4.65
N LYS A 83 -10.82 21.44 5.61
CA LYS A 83 -10.25 22.24 6.70
C LYS A 83 -9.20 23.23 6.18
N ALA A 84 -8.32 22.80 5.27
CA ALA A 84 -7.33 23.67 4.64
C ALA A 84 -8.00 24.74 3.76
N HIS A 85 -9.09 24.39 3.07
CA HIS A 85 -9.85 25.34 2.28
C HIS A 85 -10.61 26.34 3.16
N HIS A 86 -11.13 25.89 4.32
CA HIS A 86 -11.72 26.78 5.31
C HIS A 86 -10.66 27.66 5.96
N SER A 87 -9.49 27.14 6.35
CA SER A 87 -8.43 27.97 6.92
C SER A 87 -7.86 28.95 5.91
N ALA A 88 -7.74 28.58 4.63
CA ALA A 88 -7.34 29.51 3.57
C ALA A 88 -8.40 30.58 3.28
N GLN A 89 -9.68 30.24 3.44
CA GLN A 89 -10.78 31.18 3.30
C GLN A 89 -10.91 32.09 4.53
N GLU A 90 -10.68 31.56 5.73
CA GLU A 90 -10.52 32.34 6.97
C GLU A 90 -9.28 33.21 6.86
N GLU A 91 -8.15 32.75 6.35
CA GLU A 91 -6.96 33.56 6.09
C GLU A 91 -7.22 34.65 5.03
N GLN A 92 -8.09 34.41 4.04
CA GLN A 92 -8.53 35.44 3.09
C GLN A 92 -9.52 36.44 3.71
N ASP A 93 -10.42 35.98 4.59
CA ASP A 93 -11.34 36.86 5.32
C ASP A 93 -10.59 37.67 6.37
N ASP A 94 -9.61 37.04 7.03
CA ASP A 94 -8.59 37.64 7.88
C ASP A 94 -7.72 38.57 7.05
N GLU A 95 -7.34 38.26 5.81
CA GLU A 95 -6.60 39.16 4.91
C GLU A 95 -7.46 40.37 4.51
N LEU A 96 -8.75 40.19 4.23
CA LEU A 96 -9.71 41.28 4.00
C LEU A 96 -10.00 42.10 5.27
N GLU A 97 -9.98 41.47 6.44
CA GLU A 97 -10.08 42.12 7.75
C GLU A 97 -8.78 42.84 8.11
N ILE A 98 -7.62 42.27 7.77
CA ILE A 98 -6.28 42.83 7.85
C ILE A 98 -6.17 44.01 6.88
N GLU A 99 -6.72 43.97 5.66
CA GLU A 99 -6.79 45.09 4.70
C GLU A 99 -7.70 46.22 5.21
N ARG A 100 -8.78 45.87 5.90
CA ARG A 100 -9.65 46.81 6.61
C ARG A 100 -8.95 47.43 7.83
N MET A 101 -8.12 46.66 8.53
CA MET A 101 -7.28 47.15 9.63
C MET A 101 -6.06 47.95 9.13
N LEU A 102 -5.45 47.61 7.98
CA LEU A 102 -4.30 48.27 7.35
C LEU A 102 -4.64 49.60 6.64
N GLY A 103 -5.92 49.95 6.54
CA GLY A 103 -6.29 51.34 6.23
C GLY A 103 -6.56 51.66 4.76
N SER A 104 -6.92 50.69 3.90
CA SER A 104 -7.50 51.03 2.57
C SER A 104 -8.92 51.65 2.72
N VAL A 105 -9.50 51.50 3.92
CA VAL A 105 -10.62 52.24 4.52
C VAL A 105 -10.13 52.67 5.93
N PRO A 106 -10.42 53.87 6.46
CA PRO A 106 -9.43 54.70 7.16
C PRO A 106 -8.79 54.09 8.43
N LYS A 107 -7.45 54.16 8.45
CA LYS A 107 -6.43 54.05 9.53
C LYS A 107 -6.83 53.31 10.83
N SER A 108 -6.34 52.08 10.97
CA SER A 108 -5.83 51.58 12.25
C SER A 108 -4.35 51.19 12.11
N GLN A 109 -3.60 51.31 13.19
CA GLN A 109 -2.14 51.20 13.21
C GLN A 109 -1.73 49.72 13.30
N THR A 110 -1.19 49.13 12.23
CA THR A 110 -0.57 47.80 12.33
C THR A 110 0.78 47.89 13.05
N PRO A 111 1.10 46.97 13.99
CA PRO A 111 2.43 46.89 14.55
C PRO A 111 3.40 46.42 13.45
N LYS A 112 4.40 47.24 13.17
CA LYS A 112 5.46 46.90 12.22
C LYS A 112 6.29 45.77 12.81
N HIS A 113 6.28 44.59 12.20
CA HIS A 113 7.27 43.56 12.52
C HIS A 113 8.67 44.18 12.32
N SER A 114 9.50 44.13 13.36
CA SER A 114 10.88 44.62 13.31
C SER A 114 11.78 43.42 13.03
N LEU A 115 13.00 43.66 12.55
CA LEU A 115 14.00 42.59 12.37
C LEU A 115 14.18 41.78 13.66
N GLU A 116 14.03 42.42 14.81
CA GLU A 116 14.09 41.81 16.15
C GLU A 116 13.02 40.76 16.41
N THR A 117 11.84 40.82 15.75
CA THR A 117 10.77 39.83 15.90
C THR A 117 10.75 38.78 14.80
N ILE A 118 11.38 39.04 13.64
CA ILE A 118 11.41 38.10 12.50
C ILE A 118 12.61 37.14 12.60
N ILE A 119 13.77 37.64 13.01
CA ILE A 119 15.00 36.84 13.14
C ILE A 119 14.81 35.60 14.04
N PRO A 120 14.25 35.68 15.26
CA PRO A 120 14.07 34.49 16.10
C PRO A 120 13.11 33.47 15.48
N GLY A 121 12.06 33.91 14.79
CA GLY A 121 11.14 33.00 14.09
C GLY A 121 11.82 32.27 12.92
N LEU A 122 12.78 32.90 12.25
CA LEU A 122 13.59 32.26 11.21
C LEU A 122 14.63 31.31 11.81
N GLU A 123 15.24 31.65 12.94
CA GLU A 123 16.17 30.77 13.66
C GLU A 123 15.45 29.49 14.13
N ASP A 124 14.24 29.62 14.67
CA ASP A 124 13.41 28.48 15.06
C ASP A 124 13.05 27.59 13.86
N ALA A 125 12.67 28.21 12.73
CA ALA A 125 12.37 27.47 11.50
C ALA A 125 13.61 26.74 10.94
N ILE A 126 14.79 27.36 11.04
CA ILE A 126 16.06 26.72 10.63
C ILE A 126 16.35 25.51 11.53
N ASN A 127 16.24 25.67 12.86
CA ASN A 127 16.48 24.58 13.81
C ASN A 127 15.52 23.40 13.59
N GLU A 128 14.24 23.69 13.31
CA GLU A 128 13.26 22.65 13.01
C GLU A 128 13.61 21.89 11.73
N LEU A 129 14.01 22.59 10.66
CA LEU A 129 14.42 21.97 9.41
C LEU A 129 15.71 21.15 9.56
N GLU A 130 16.68 21.62 10.34
CA GLU A 130 17.90 20.88 10.63
C GLU A 130 17.62 19.59 11.41
N SER A 131 16.71 19.64 12.40
CA SER A 131 16.24 18.49 13.15
C SER A 131 15.57 17.44 12.25
N GLN A 132 14.63 17.88 11.39
CA GLN A 132 13.97 17.00 10.43
C GLN A 132 14.96 16.37 9.46
N LEU A 133 15.96 17.12 9.00
CA LEU A 133 16.99 16.63 8.09
C LEU A 133 17.89 15.58 8.76
N GLN A 134 18.16 15.73 10.06
CA GLN A 134 18.91 14.74 10.82
C GLN A 134 18.12 13.44 11.00
N LEU A 135 16.83 13.54 11.35
CA LEU A 135 15.93 12.39 11.47
C LEU A 135 15.85 11.63 10.13
N HIS A 136 15.65 12.33 9.02
CA HIS A 136 15.58 11.68 7.71
C HIS A 136 16.88 10.98 7.30
N LYS A 137 18.05 11.52 7.68
CA LYS A 137 19.34 10.83 7.44
C LYS A 137 19.46 9.53 8.23
N GLU A 138 18.95 9.50 9.46
CA GLU A 138 18.93 8.28 10.29
C GLU A 138 18.00 7.22 9.69
N GLU A 139 16.82 7.63 9.22
CA GLU A 139 15.88 6.76 8.51
C GLU A 139 16.50 6.19 7.21
N GLU A 140 17.15 7.03 6.41
CA GLU A 140 17.83 6.61 5.18
C GLU A 140 18.93 5.58 5.48
N ALA A 141 19.74 5.82 6.52
CA ALA A 141 20.78 4.89 6.94
C ALA A 141 20.21 3.54 7.40
N ALA A 142 19.10 3.55 8.15
CA ALA A 142 18.41 2.34 8.59
C ALA A 142 17.83 1.55 7.40
N LEU A 143 17.18 2.24 6.46
CA LEU A 143 16.66 1.63 5.23
C LEU A 143 17.77 1.02 4.37
N LEU A 144 18.89 1.73 4.20
CA LEU A 144 20.05 1.20 3.47
C LEU A 144 20.66 -0.02 4.15
N ALA A 145 20.71 -0.05 5.49
CA ALA A 145 21.18 -1.21 6.23
C ALA A 145 20.27 -2.42 6.01
N GLN A 146 18.94 -2.23 6.06
CA GLN A 146 17.97 -3.28 5.77
C GLN A 146 18.08 -3.78 4.33
N LEU A 147 18.22 -2.88 3.35
CA LEU A 147 18.44 -3.26 1.95
C LEU A 147 19.71 -4.09 1.78
N LYS A 148 20.82 -3.69 2.41
CA LYS A 148 22.07 -4.46 2.35
C LYS A 148 21.91 -5.83 2.98
N GLN A 149 21.19 -5.93 4.10
CA GLN A 149 20.89 -7.20 4.74
C GLN A 149 20.05 -8.11 3.83
N THR A 150 18.98 -7.60 3.21
CA THR A 150 18.12 -8.39 2.31
C THR A 150 18.86 -8.80 1.04
N VAL A 151 19.68 -7.93 0.46
CA VAL A 151 20.52 -8.30 -0.69
C VAL A 151 21.57 -9.34 -0.28
N GLY A 152 22.12 -9.25 0.93
CA GLY A 152 23.01 -10.27 1.49
C GLY A 152 22.33 -11.63 1.62
N THR A 153 21.14 -11.69 2.23
CA THR A 153 20.38 -12.94 2.37
C THR A 153 19.96 -13.52 1.02
N MET A 154 19.57 -12.68 0.06
CA MET A 154 19.28 -13.13 -1.31
C MET A 154 20.53 -13.61 -2.07
N SER A 155 21.69 -13.02 -1.80
CA SER A 155 22.97 -13.48 -2.39
C SER A 155 23.37 -14.84 -1.83
N ASP A 156 23.18 -15.08 -0.53
CA ASP A 156 23.43 -16.38 0.09
C ASP A 156 22.52 -17.47 -0.48
N LEU A 157 21.24 -17.15 -0.73
CA LEU A 157 20.30 -18.05 -1.42
C LEU A 157 20.78 -18.42 -2.82
N ARG A 158 21.35 -17.46 -3.57
CA ARG A 158 21.92 -17.71 -4.90
C ARG A 158 23.09 -18.70 -4.88
N TYR A 159 23.88 -18.70 -3.79
CA TYR A 159 24.98 -19.66 -3.60
C TYR A 159 24.56 -20.91 -2.81
N GLY A 160 23.25 -21.14 -2.63
CA GLY A 160 22.71 -22.33 -1.98
C GLY A 160 22.87 -22.34 -0.46
N ARG A 161 23.25 -21.22 0.16
CA ARG A 161 23.25 -21.06 1.62
C ARG A 161 21.86 -20.61 2.06
N LEU A 162 21.12 -21.55 2.63
CA LEU A 162 19.82 -21.29 3.24
C LEU A 162 20.01 -20.54 4.56
N ALA A 163 19.08 -19.63 4.87
CA ALA A 163 19.07 -18.91 6.15
C ALA A 163 18.97 -19.87 7.36
N ASN A 164 18.33 -21.02 7.19
CA ASN A 164 18.39 -22.14 8.13
C ASN A 164 19.31 -23.24 7.56
N PRO A 165 20.55 -23.39 8.07
CA PRO A 165 21.46 -24.42 7.60
C PRO A 165 21.04 -25.85 7.99
N LYS A 166 20.08 -26.01 8.92
CA LYS A 166 19.57 -27.31 9.39
C LYS A 166 18.39 -27.84 8.57
N LEU A 167 17.73 -26.98 7.80
CA LEU A 167 16.57 -27.31 6.95
C LEU A 167 16.78 -28.56 6.07
N PRO A 168 17.96 -28.79 5.43
CA PRO A 168 18.16 -29.99 4.63
C PRO A 168 18.09 -31.28 5.46
N GLY A 169 18.61 -31.24 6.70
CA GLY A 169 18.57 -32.37 7.62
C GLY A 169 17.14 -32.66 8.09
N GLU A 170 16.39 -31.61 8.45
CA GLU A 170 14.99 -31.72 8.87
C GLU A 170 14.08 -32.27 7.75
N ILE A 171 14.34 -31.91 6.49
CA ILE A 171 13.61 -32.47 5.33
C ILE A 171 13.95 -33.95 5.12
N LEU A 172 15.22 -34.33 5.27
CA LEU A 172 15.64 -35.73 5.14
C LEU A 172 15.06 -36.61 6.24
N GLU A 173 15.03 -36.11 7.47
CA GLU A 173 14.41 -36.79 8.62
C GLU A 173 12.90 -36.95 8.42
N GLY A 174 12.19 -35.88 8.06
CA GLY A 174 10.75 -35.96 7.77
C GLY A 174 10.39 -36.85 6.57
N LEU A 175 11.27 -36.95 5.56
CA LEU A 175 11.10 -37.90 4.44
C LEU A 175 11.34 -39.34 4.87
N ALA A 176 12.30 -39.59 5.78
CA ALA A 176 12.55 -40.91 6.34
C ALA A 176 11.33 -41.39 7.15
N ASP A 177 10.76 -40.53 7.98
CA ASP A 177 9.56 -40.81 8.76
C ASP A 177 8.34 -41.11 7.87
N LEU A 178 8.17 -40.36 6.76
CA LEU A 178 7.15 -40.64 5.76
C LEU A 178 7.35 -41.97 5.05
N GLN A 179 8.60 -42.32 4.76
CA GLN A 179 8.93 -43.60 4.12
C GLN A 179 8.68 -44.78 5.07
N GLU A 180 8.96 -44.62 6.37
CA GLU A 180 8.70 -45.63 7.38
C GLU A 180 7.19 -45.86 7.57
N THR A 181 6.42 -44.78 7.72
CA THR A 181 4.95 -44.85 7.82
C THR A 181 4.27 -45.42 6.58
N CYS A 182 4.86 -45.27 5.39
CA CYS A 182 4.37 -45.92 4.17
C CYS A 182 4.74 -47.41 4.05
N LYS A 183 5.77 -47.90 4.77
CA LYS A 183 6.17 -49.32 4.79
C LYS A 183 5.39 -50.14 5.82
N GLU A 184 4.80 -49.48 6.82
CA GLU A 184 3.99 -50.13 7.86
C GLU A 184 2.52 -50.38 7.46
N LYS A 185 2.14 -50.06 6.22
CA LYS A 185 0.83 -50.38 5.62
C LYS A 185 0.97 -51.38 4.47
#